data_AF-A0A1B7MDQ3-F1
#
_entry.id   AF-A0A1B7MDQ3-F1
#
_cell.length_a   1.000
_cell.length_b   1.000
_cell.length_c   1.000
_cell.angle_alpha   90.00
_cell.angle_beta   90.00
_cell.angle_gamma   90.00
#
_symmetry.space_group_name_H-M   'P 1'
#
loop_
_entity.id
_entity.type
_entity.pdbx_description
1 polymer ?
#
loop_
_entity_poly.entity_id
_entity_poly.type
_entity_poly.pdbx_seq_one_letter_code
_entity_poly.pdbx_strand_id
1 'polypeptide(L)'
;MENIVSASRYVNGTVMFGRQRNQVGILIEPRAGYEIDVDDETQVAEFRNQVWPEVEEANKEAPAFSRIFKEMILVTSREKPMPRVGKGTVNKKVTVKLYEEEINTLYETVESSTDAGIHVPLPLSWTVEDVKSWLMVHAAAANGGKAVDLETDLFAQGFDSLSATFLRNRIIGSLSSSSDRNFQASSSRIDQNIVFSSPSIHQLARSVINAVMQQNGSGAVNGKTDIENMIEKYSVGFRQSARDASATTINEPTPRDHVVVLTGSTGGLGSYLLASLLQREDVSVVYAFNRPSRGAAFSIQRRQKSSFEDRGFDTTLLQSEKLVYVETDTSHDDLGLDKELYQKICTSVTVIIHNAWRLDFNLALSSFEPHVRGTRNFIDLALSSPHHPKPRFMFTS
;
A
#
# COMPACT_ATOMS: atom_id res chain seq x y z
N MET A 1 3.15 -4.12 -13.08
CA MET A 1 4.37 -4.88 -12.73
C MET A 1 4.96 -5.63 -13.92
N GLU A 2 4.32 -6.66 -14.48
CA GLU A 2 4.89 -7.48 -15.58
C GLU A 2 5.44 -6.65 -16.76
N ASN A 3 4.68 -5.65 -17.21
CA ASN A 3 5.09 -4.78 -18.33
C ASN A 3 6.40 -4.03 -18.04
N ILE A 4 6.58 -3.55 -16.81
CA ILE A 4 7.78 -2.81 -16.37
C ILE A 4 8.97 -3.76 -16.38
N VAL A 5 8.84 -4.94 -15.77
CA VAL A 5 9.91 -5.95 -15.73
C VAL A 5 10.23 -6.47 -17.14
N SER A 6 9.21 -6.65 -18.00
CA SER A 6 9.39 -7.12 -19.38
C SER A 6 10.12 -6.12 -20.29
N ALA A 7 10.20 -4.84 -19.89
CA ALA A 7 10.95 -3.83 -20.61
C ALA A 7 12.48 -3.94 -20.37
N SER A 8 12.90 -4.75 -19.38
CA SER A 8 14.31 -5.00 -19.12
C SER A 8 14.99 -5.69 -20.31
N ARG A 9 16.24 -5.31 -20.59
CA ARG A 9 17.05 -5.93 -21.66
C ARG A 9 17.35 -7.41 -21.39
N TYR A 10 17.33 -7.83 -20.14
CA TYR A 10 17.63 -9.21 -19.73
C TYR A 10 16.45 -10.16 -19.91
N VAL A 11 15.25 -9.62 -20.17
CA VAL A 11 13.99 -10.35 -20.06
C VAL A 11 13.33 -10.51 -21.42
N ASN A 12 12.83 -11.72 -21.70
CA ASN A 12 12.11 -12.09 -22.92
C ASN A 12 10.62 -12.35 -22.67
N GLY A 13 10.27 -12.71 -21.44
CA GLY A 13 8.90 -12.97 -21.02
C GLY A 13 8.77 -12.89 -19.50
N THR A 14 7.62 -12.45 -19.02
CA THR A 14 7.30 -12.41 -17.59
C THR A 14 5.89 -12.92 -17.35
N VAL A 15 5.71 -13.64 -16.24
CA VAL A 15 4.40 -14.08 -15.76
C VAL A 15 4.35 -13.98 -14.25
N MET A 16 3.43 -13.21 -13.71
CA MET A 16 3.15 -13.16 -12.28
C MET A 16 2.41 -14.43 -11.83
N PHE A 17 2.74 -14.91 -10.65
CA PHE A 17 2.04 -16.00 -9.96
C PHE A 17 1.73 -15.61 -8.51
N GLY A 18 0.98 -16.47 -7.80
CA GLY A 18 0.61 -16.26 -6.40
C GLY A 18 -0.86 -15.96 -6.14
N ARG A 19 -1.76 -16.31 -7.07
CA ARG A 19 -3.20 -16.28 -6.81
C ARG A 19 -3.51 -17.27 -5.67
N GLN A 20 -4.24 -16.81 -4.65
CA GLN A 20 -4.54 -17.58 -3.43
C GLN A 20 -3.30 -17.99 -2.59
N ARG A 21 -2.19 -17.28 -2.74
CA ARG A 21 -0.99 -17.44 -1.90
C ARG A 21 -0.74 -16.17 -1.08
N ASN A 22 0.05 -16.29 -0.01
CA ASN A 22 0.33 -15.19 0.91
C ASN A 22 1.26 -14.11 0.34
N GLN A 23 1.99 -14.44 -0.73
CA GLN A 23 2.90 -13.52 -1.41
C GLN A 23 2.80 -13.72 -2.92
N VAL A 24 3.03 -12.65 -3.69
CA VAL A 24 3.13 -12.73 -5.14
C VAL A 24 4.56 -13.00 -5.57
N GLY A 25 4.71 -13.71 -6.68
CA GLY A 25 6.01 -13.90 -7.32
C GLY A 25 5.94 -13.66 -8.82
N ILE A 26 7.12 -13.65 -9.44
CA ILE A 26 7.26 -13.44 -10.87
C ILE A 26 8.16 -14.51 -11.47
N LEU A 27 7.68 -15.13 -12.53
CA LEU A 27 8.45 -16.02 -13.38
C LEU A 27 9.04 -15.18 -14.51
N ILE A 28 10.36 -15.26 -14.69
CA ILE A 28 11.11 -14.50 -15.70
C ILE A 28 11.76 -15.46 -16.68
N GLU A 29 11.51 -15.24 -17.97
CA GLU A 29 12.22 -15.90 -19.05
C GLU A 29 13.39 -15.03 -19.50
N PRO A 30 14.65 -15.50 -19.35
CA PRO A 30 15.81 -14.76 -19.82
C PRO A 30 15.78 -14.54 -21.33
N ARG A 31 16.31 -13.39 -21.77
CA ARG A 31 16.54 -13.12 -23.20
C ARG A 31 17.77 -13.87 -23.70
N ALA A 32 17.75 -14.22 -24.98
CA ALA A 32 18.89 -14.83 -25.65
C ALA A 32 20.18 -14.01 -25.40
N GLY A 33 21.23 -14.68 -24.94
CA GLY A 33 22.48 -14.09 -24.49
C GLY A 33 22.56 -13.83 -22.97
N TYR A 34 21.47 -14.05 -22.24
CA TYR A 34 21.38 -13.92 -20.78
C TYR A 34 20.82 -15.20 -20.13
N GLU A 35 20.82 -16.32 -20.86
CA GLU A 35 20.43 -17.60 -20.29
C GLU A 35 21.37 -18.00 -19.14
N ILE A 36 20.79 -18.58 -18.11
CA ILE A 36 21.52 -19.11 -16.95
C ILE A 36 21.22 -20.60 -16.79
N ASP A 37 22.11 -21.30 -16.09
CA ASP A 37 21.77 -22.58 -15.49
C ASP A 37 20.91 -22.35 -14.24
N VAL A 38 19.69 -22.87 -14.23
CA VAL A 38 18.75 -22.70 -13.11
C VAL A 38 19.07 -23.59 -11.92
N ASP A 39 19.89 -24.63 -12.12
CA ASP A 39 20.37 -25.51 -11.06
C ASP A 39 21.67 -24.98 -10.41
N ASP A 40 22.27 -23.94 -10.99
CA ASP A 40 23.40 -23.20 -10.41
C ASP A 40 22.90 -22.00 -9.60
N GLU A 41 22.90 -22.14 -8.27
CA GLU A 41 22.46 -21.10 -7.33
C GLU A 41 23.20 -19.77 -7.52
N THR A 42 24.47 -19.80 -7.94
CA THR A 42 25.28 -18.58 -8.12
C THR A 42 24.75 -17.79 -9.32
N GLN A 43 24.52 -18.46 -10.45
CA GLN A 43 23.98 -17.82 -11.64
C GLN A 43 22.55 -17.31 -11.43
N VAL A 44 21.72 -18.06 -10.69
CA VAL A 44 20.38 -17.62 -10.31
C VAL A 44 20.43 -16.36 -9.46
N ALA A 45 21.31 -16.31 -8.45
CA ALA A 45 21.50 -15.14 -7.60
C ALA A 45 21.98 -13.92 -8.41
N GLU A 46 22.97 -14.10 -9.29
CA GLU A 46 23.46 -13.05 -10.17
C GLU A 46 22.38 -12.51 -11.11
N PHE A 47 21.60 -13.39 -11.75
CA PHE A 47 20.51 -12.97 -12.63
C PHE A 47 19.42 -12.23 -11.88
N ARG A 48 19.01 -12.72 -10.69
CA ARG A 48 18.07 -12.03 -9.80
C ARG A 48 18.57 -10.63 -9.43
N ASN A 49 19.87 -10.47 -9.18
CA ASN A 49 20.47 -9.16 -8.93
C ASN A 49 20.43 -8.25 -10.16
N GLN A 50 20.63 -8.80 -11.35
CA GLN A 50 20.60 -8.03 -12.60
C GLN A 50 19.21 -7.47 -12.92
N VAL A 51 18.14 -8.24 -12.69
CA VAL A 51 16.75 -7.81 -12.96
C VAL A 51 16.09 -7.06 -11.80
N TRP A 52 16.76 -7.01 -10.64
CA TRP A 52 16.22 -6.38 -9.43
C TRP A 52 15.84 -4.92 -9.59
N PRO A 53 16.65 -4.05 -10.23
CA PRO A 53 16.30 -2.64 -10.38
C PRO A 53 14.95 -2.45 -11.09
N GLU A 54 14.63 -3.26 -12.10
CA GLU A 54 13.35 -3.20 -12.80
C GLU A 54 12.20 -3.78 -11.98
N VAL A 55 12.47 -4.78 -11.13
CA VAL A 55 11.49 -5.28 -10.17
C VAL A 55 11.21 -4.25 -9.07
N GLU A 56 12.22 -3.54 -8.58
CA GLU A 56 12.05 -2.43 -7.63
C GLU A 56 11.24 -1.30 -8.23
N GLU A 57 11.50 -0.94 -9.49
CA GLU A 57 10.70 0.04 -10.21
C GLU A 57 9.24 -0.42 -10.34
N ALA A 58 9.02 -1.70 -10.68
CA ALA A 58 7.69 -2.29 -10.73
C ALA A 58 6.98 -2.27 -9.37
N ASN A 59 7.72 -2.46 -8.27
CA ASN A 59 7.20 -2.46 -6.90
C ASN A 59 6.80 -1.06 -6.40
N LYS A 60 7.37 0.02 -6.93
CA LYS A 60 6.98 1.41 -6.57
C LYS A 60 5.52 1.69 -6.94
N GLU A 61 5.07 1.16 -8.07
CA GLU A 61 3.71 1.29 -8.58
C GLU A 61 2.74 0.24 -8.00
N ALA A 62 3.24 -0.74 -7.24
CA ALA A 62 2.44 -1.83 -6.69
C ALA A 62 2.00 -1.55 -5.23
N PRO A 63 0.75 -1.88 -4.86
CA PRO A 63 0.34 -1.98 -3.47
C PRO A 63 1.27 -2.88 -2.66
N ALA A 64 1.49 -2.56 -1.38
CA ALA A 64 2.46 -3.26 -0.52
C ALA A 64 2.28 -4.79 -0.51
N PHE A 65 1.03 -5.28 -0.44
CA PHE A 65 0.71 -6.71 -0.44
C PHE A 65 1.03 -7.44 -1.76
N SER A 66 1.31 -6.70 -2.82
CA SER A 66 1.59 -7.22 -4.17
C SER A 66 2.99 -6.87 -4.65
N ARG A 67 3.88 -6.42 -3.76
CA ARG A 67 5.29 -6.25 -4.11
C ARG A 67 5.97 -7.60 -4.25
N ILE A 68 6.89 -7.68 -5.20
CA ILE A 68 7.67 -8.86 -5.53
C ILE A 68 9.00 -8.78 -4.78
N PHE A 69 9.36 -9.86 -4.09
CA PHE A 69 10.67 -9.98 -3.43
C PHE A 69 11.62 -10.78 -4.31
N LYS A 70 12.93 -10.60 -4.11
CA LYS A 70 13.94 -11.10 -5.05
C LYS A 70 13.98 -12.63 -5.08
N GLU A 71 13.71 -13.26 -3.95
CA GLU A 71 13.50 -14.69 -3.78
C GLU A 71 12.23 -15.19 -4.49
N MET A 72 11.21 -14.33 -4.63
CA MET A 72 9.98 -14.63 -5.35
C MET A 72 10.13 -14.50 -6.87
N ILE A 73 11.35 -14.29 -7.35
CA ILE A 73 11.72 -14.33 -8.76
C ILE A 73 12.14 -15.76 -9.10
N LEU A 74 11.32 -16.45 -9.89
CA LEU A 74 11.65 -17.74 -10.48
C LEU A 74 12.17 -17.52 -11.91
N VAL A 75 13.19 -18.27 -12.32
CA VAL A 75 13.77 -18.15 -13.67
C VAL A 75 13.42 -19.40 -14.47
N THR A 76 13.01 -19.24 -15.72
CA THR A 76 12.67 -20.38 -16.57
C THR A 76 13.93 -21.09 -17.07
N SER A 77 13.95 -22.43 -17.00
CA SER A 77 14.95 -23.24 -17.72
C SER A 77 14.83 -23.09 -19.25
N ARG A 78 15.98 -23.16 -19.93
CA ARG A 78 16.08 -23.19 -21.40
C ARG A 78 15.29 -24.34 -22.03
N GLU A 79 15.18 -25.46 -21.33
CA GLU A 79 14.48 -26.66 -21.82
C GLU A 79 12.95 -26.53 -21.72
N LYS A 80 12.48 -25.54 -20.97
CA LYS A 80 11.06 -25.35 -20.62
C LYS A 80 10.58 -23.92 -20.92
N PRO A 81 10.79 -23.35 -22.13
CA PRO A 81 10.47 -21.95 -22.41
C PRO A 81 8.97 -21.65 -22.23
N MET A 82 8.65 -20.37 -22.01
CA MET A 82 7.27 -19.93 -21.82
C MET A 82 6.43 -20.18 -23.08
N PRO A 83 5.31 -20.93 -22.99
CA PRO A 83 4.40 -21.13 -24.10
C PRO A 83 3.82 -19.79 -24.58
N ARG A 84 3.73 -19.60 -25.90
CA ARG A 84 3.23 -18.36 -26.52
C ARG A 84 2.02 -18.65 -27.40
N VAL A 85 1.10 -17.69 -27.48
CA VAL A 85 0.00 -17.66 -28.46
C VAL A 85 0.39 -16.79 -29.67
N GLY A 86 -0.50 -16.68 -30.65
CA GLY A 86 -0.27 -15.88 -31.86
C GLY A 86 0.28 -14.47 -31.55
N LYS A 87 1.24 -14.01 -32.37
CA LYS A 87 2.05 -12.79 -32.20
C LYS A 87 3.09 -12.81 -31.06
N GLY A 88 3.44 -13.99 -30.53
CA GLY A 88 4.56 -14.13 -29.58
C GLY A 88 4.24 -13.76 -28.13
N THR A 89 2.97 -13.46 -27.82
CA THR A 89 2.50 -13.15 -26.47
C THR A 89 2.53 -14.39 -25.59
N VAL A 90 3.05 -14.27 -24.36
CA VAL A 90 3.12 -15.37 -23.39
C VAL A 90 1.72 -15.83 -22.96
N ASN A 91 1.48 -17.14 -22.99
CA ASN A 91 0.27 -17.76 -22.50
C ASN A 91 0.35 -18.02 -20.99
N LYS A 92 0.07 -16.99 -20.20
CA LYS A 92 0.21 -16.99 -18.73
C LYS A 92 -0.39 -18.21 -18.04
N LYS A 93 -1.62 -18.60 -18.42
CA LYS A 93 -2.33 -19.73 -17.79
C LYS A 93 -1.60 -21.05 -18.02
N VAL A 94 -1.09 -21.26 -19.23
CA VAL A 94 -0.33 -22.47 -19.56
C VAL A 94 1.06 -22.43 -18.92
N THR A 95 1.72 -21.27 -18.92
CA THR A 95 3.03 -21.09 -18.27
C THR A 95 2.97 -21.38 -16.77
N VAL A 96 2.00 -20.82 -16.03
CA VAL A 96 1.86 -21.08 -14.59
C VAL A 96 1.59 -22.55 -14.32
N LYS A 97 0.77 -23.22 -15.14
CA LYS A 97 0.53 -24.66 -15.02
C LYS A 97 1.79 -25.48 -15.33
N LEU A 98 2.56 -25.06 -16.33
CA LEU A 98 3.80 -25.72 -16.72
C LEU A 98 4.83 -25.65 -15.59
N TYR A 99 4.90 -24.54 -14.87
CA TYR A 99 5.82 -24.28 -13.74
C TYR A 99 5.20 -24.50 -12.35
N GLU A 100 4.08 -25.24 -12.27
CA GLU A 100 3.32 -25.38 -11.03
C GLU A 100 4.13 -26.04 -9.91
N GLU A 101 4.95 -27.03 -10.25
CA GLU A 101 5.82 -27.73 -9.30
C GLU A 101 6.87 -26.77 -8.71
N GLU A 102 7.63 -26.06 -9.56
CA GLU A 102 8.67 -25.15 -9.10
C GLU A 102 8.11 -23.96 -8.30
N ILE A 103 6.94 -23.46 -8.69
CA ILE A 103 6.22 -22.42 -7.93
C ILE A 103 5.81 -22.95 -6.55
N ASN A 104 5.27 -24.17 -6.47
CA ASN A 104 4.88 -24.75 -5.19
C ASN A 104 6.09 -25.02 -4.28
N THR A 105 7.18 -25.57 -4.82
CA THR A 105 8.43 -25.77 -4.09
C THR A 105 9.01 -24.46 -3.56
N LEU A 106 8.93 -23.38 -4.35
CA LEU A 106 9.34 -22.05 -3.89
C LEU A 106 8.51 -21.60 -2.67
N TYR A 107 7.19 -21.73 -2.74
CA TYR A 107 6.32 -21.40 -1.60
C TYR A 107 6.62 -22.27 -0.37
N GLU A 108 6.77 -23.58 -0.54
CA GLU A 108 7.10 -24.52 0.54
C GLU A 108 8.46 -24.18 1.19
N THR A 109 9.45 -23.78 0.38
CA THR A 109 10.76 -23.37 0.86
C THR A 109 10.68 -22.08 1.69
N VAL A 110 9.90 -21.09 1.21
CA VAL A 110 9.71 -19.83 1.93
C VAL A 110 8.89 -20.05 3.22
N GLU A 111 7.84 -20.86 3.19
CA GLU A 111 7.02 -21.19 4.35
C GLU A 111 7.83 -21.98 5.40
N SER A 112 8.56 -23.03 4.99
CA SER A 112 9.39 -23.85 5.90
C SER A 112 10.53 -23.06 6.56
N SER A 113 11.06 -22.03 5.90
CA SER A 113 12.06 -21.14 6.52
C SER A 113 11.50 -20.37 7.72
N THR A 114 10.20 -20.09 7.74
CA THR A 114 9.51 -19.47 8.88
C THR A 114 9.39 -20.47 10.04
N ASP A 115 8.98 -21.70 9.74
CA ASP A 115 8.86 -22.77 10.74
C ASP A 115 10.22 -23.10 11.40
N ALA A 116 11.30 -23.05 10.62
CA ALA A 116 12.64 -23.30 11.14
C ALA A 116 13.11 -22.25 12.18
N GLY A 117 12.47 -21.08 12.23
CA GLY A 117 12.67 -20.06 13.26
C GLY A 117 11.95 -20.35 14.57
N ILE A 118 10.83 -21.09 14.54
CA ILE A 118 9.97 -21.38 15.70
C ILE A 118 10.74 -22.09 16.82
N HIS A 119 11.68 -22.96 16.44
CA HIS A 119 12.45 -23.78 17.38
C HIS A 119 13.64 -23.06 18.04
N VAL A 120 13.91 -21.81 17.65
CA VAL A 120 14.97 -21.01 18.28
C VAL A 120 14.36 -20.18 19.42
N PRO A 121 14.81 -20.36 20.68
CA PRO A 121 14.28 -19.60 21.80
C PRO A 121 14.59 -18.11 21.65
N LEU A 122 13.70 -17.27 22.15
CA LEU A 122 13.91 -15.82 22.21
C LEU A 122 15.13 -15.45 23.08
N PRO A 123 15.75 -14.28 22.84
CA PRO A 123 16.85 -13.82 23.66
C PRO A 123 16.40 -13.59 25.11
N LEU A 124 17.32 -13.81 26.06
CA LEU A 124 17.05 -13.67 27.51
C LEU A 124 16.67 -12.23 27.89
N SER A 125 17.29 -11.26 27.24
CA SER A 125 16.90 -9.86 27.29
C SER A 125 16.98 -9.24 25.90
N TRP A 126 16.31 -8.11 25.71
CA TRP A 126 16.33 -7.36 24.45
C TRP A 126 17.38 -6.26 24.45
N THR A 127 18.54 -6.56 25.04
CA THR A 127 19.73 -5.73 24.93
C THR A 127 20.42 -6.02 23.59
N VAL A 128 21.25 -5.07 23.14
CA VAL A 128 21.98 -5.22 21.87
C VAL A 128 22.83 -6.50 21.84
N GLU A 129 23.48 -6.86 22.94
CA GLU A 129 24.35 -8.04 22.99
C GLU A 129 23.60 -9.37 22.96
N ASP A 130 22.48 -9.47 23.67
CA ASP A 130 21.65 -10.68 23.66
C ASP A 130 20.95 -10.88 22.30
N VAL A 131 20.48 -9.79 21.68
CA VAL A 131 19.87 -9.84 20.35
C VAL A 131 20.90 -10.13 19.26
N LYS A 132 22.11 -9.60 19.34
CA LYS A 132 23.21 -9.99 18.44
C LYS A 132 23.47 -11.49 18.51
N SER A 133 23.60 -12.03 19.73
CA SER A 133 23.84 -13.47 19.96
C SER A 133 22.73 -14.33 19.36
N TRP A 134 21.48 -13.91 19.55
CA TRP A 134 20.31 -14.56 18.97
C TRP A 134 20.27 -14.46 17.43
N LEU A 135 20.57 -13.29 16.86
CA LEU A 135 20.61 -13.08 15.42
C LEU A 135 21.73 -13.88 14.74
N MET A 136 22.87 -14.08 15.39
CA MET A 136 23.94 -14.93 14.86
C MET A 136 23.48 -16.37 14.65
N VAL A 137 22.65 -16.92 15.54
CA VAL A 137 22.08 -18.27 15.39
C VAL A 137 21.20 -18.33 14.14
N HIS A 138 20.33 -17.34 13.96
CA HIS A 138 19.46 -17.26 12.79
C HIS A 138 20.25 -17.03 11.50
N ALA A 139 21.26 -16.16 11.54
CA ALA A 139 22.07 -15.80 10.39
C ALA A 139 22.94 -16.98 9.91
N ALA A 140 23.59 -17.69 10.83
CA ALA A 140 24.33 -18.89 10.49
C ALA A 140 23.42 -19.96 9.89
N ALA A 141 22.24 -20.20 10.50
CA ALA A 141 21.28 -21.17 9.97
C ALA A 141 20.70 -20.77 8.60
N ALA A 142 20.46 -19.47 8.37
CA ALA A 142 19.97 -18.96 7.10
C ALA A 142 21.02 -19.01 5.98
N ASN A 143 22.31 -19.00 6.32
CA ASN A 143 23.43 -19.01 5.38
C ASN A 143 24.22 -20.34 5.42
N GLY A 144 23.51 -21.47 5.44
CA GLY A 144 24.11 -22.81 5.29
C GLY A 144 25.04 -23.24 6.43
N GLY A 145 24.83 -22.71 7.64
CA GLY A 145 25.64 -23.04 8.83
C GLY A 145 26.98 -22.29 8.93
N LYS A 146 27.25 -21.34 8.04
CA LYS A 146 28.49 -20.56 8.06
C LYS A 146 28.49 -19.58 9.25
N ALA A 147 29.63 -19.48 9.92
CA ALA A 147 29.81 -18.48 10.99
C ALA A 147 29.73 -17.06 10.39
N VAL A 148 29.08 -16.15 11.12
CA VAL A 148 28.85 -14.76 10.71
C VAL A 148 29.51 -13.83 11.72
N ASP A 149 30.29 -12.89 11.23
CA ASP A 149 30.87 -11.79 11.99
C ASP A 149 29.84 -10.67 12.23
N LEU A 150 29.93 -10.07 13.42
CA LEU A 150 28.92 -9.14 13.93
C LEU A 150 28.92 -7.77 13.24
N GLU A 151 30.10 -7.30 12.84
CA GLU A 151 30.34 -5.94 12.37
C GLU A 151 30.50 -5.89 10.85
N THR A 152 30.88 -7.02 10.25
CA THR A 152 31.02 -7.17 8.80
C THR A 152 29.65 -7.23 8.12
N ASP A 153 29.59 -6.68 6.91
CA ASP A 153 28.41 -6.73 6.05
C ASP A 153 28.00 -8.19 5.75
N LEU A 154 26.71 -8.52 5.87
CA LEU A 154 26.17 -9.86 5.68
C LEU A 154 26.35 -10.35 4.24
N PHE A 155 26.15 -9.49 3.25
CA PHE A 155 26.29 -9.81 1.83
C PHE A 155 27.76 -10.02 1.46
N ALA A 156 28.68 -9.29 2.10
CA ALA A 156 30.11 -9.56 1.99
C ALA A 156 30.53 -10.93 2.58
N GLN A 157 29.68 -11.53 3.42
CA GLN A 157 29.88 -12.84 4.04
C GLN A 157 29.12 -13.96 3.32
N GLY A 158 28.65 -13.69 2.10
CA GLY A 158 27.97 -14.67 1.26
C GLY A 158 26.47 -14.77 1.49
N PHE A 159 25.86 -13.81 2.19
CA PHE A 159 24.41 -13.66 2.09
C PHE A 159 24.04 -13.22 0.68
N ASP A 160 22.99 -13.85 0.19
CA ASP A 160 22.24 -13.46 -0.98
C ASP A 160 20.82 -13.07 -0.55
N SER A 161 19.92 -12.93 -1.51
CA SER A 161 18.56 -12.51 -1.19
C SER A 161 17.69 -13.62 -0.60
N LEU A 162 17.98 -14.88 -0.92
CA LEU A 162 17.25 -16.01 -0.37
C LEU A 162 17.61 -16.21 1.11
N SER A 163 18.91 -16.20 1.44
CA SER A 163 19.40 -16.27 2.82
C SER A 163 19.00 -15.04 3.65
N ALA A 164 18.93 -13.85 3.05
CA ALA A 164 18.37 -12.67 3.73
C ALA A 164 16.88 -12.85 4.09
N THR A 165 16.10 -13.43 3.20
CA THR A 165 14.69 -13.76 3.47
C THR A 165 14.56 -14.88 4.49
N PHE A 166 15.39 -15.92 4.43
CA PHE A 166 15.40 -16.96 5.45
C PHE A 166 15.73 -16.39 6.82
N LEU A 167 16.74 -15.51 6.92
CA LEU A 167 17.05 -14.82 8.17
C LEU A 167 15.83 -14.06 8.70
N ARG A 168 15.17 -13.28 7.84
CA ARG A 168 13.96 -12.55 8.22
C ARG A 168 12.82 -13.49 8.65
N ASN A 169 12.52 -14.52 7.88
CA ASN A 169 11.43 -15.44 8.16
C ASN A 169 11.69 -16.23 9.44
N ARG A 170 12.93 -16.58 9.72
CA ARG A 170 13.32 -17.22 10.98
C ARG A 170 13.15 -16.29 12.18
N ILE A 171 13.50 -15.01 12.04
CA ILE A 171 13.23 -13.97 13.04
C ILE A 171 11.72 -13.87 13.30
N ILE A 172 10.91 -13.80 12.23
CA ILE A 172 9.44 -13.76 12.31
C ILE A 172 8.88 -15.01 12.98
N GLY A 173 9.35 -16.19 12.58
CA GLY A 173 8.94 -17.48 13.13
C GLY A 173 9.18 -17.54 14.64
N SER A 174 10.39 -17.19 15.08
CA SER A 174 10.78 -17.15 16.50
C SER A 174 9.99 -16.13 17.31
N LEU A 175 9.65 -14.96 16.72
CA LEU A 175 8.79 -13.97 17.36
C LEU A 175 7.32 -14.44 17.45
N SER A 176 6.81 -15.05 16.39
CA SER A 176 5.41 -15.48 16.26
C SER A 176 5.05 -16.68 17.13
N SER A 177 6.04 -17.52 17.47
CA SER A 177 5.89 -18.69 18.34
C SER A 177 5.96 -18.36 19.83
N SER A 178 6.23 -17.10 20.18
CA SER A 178 6.29 -16.66 21.56
C SER A 178 4.93 -16.77 22.27
N SER A 179 4.96 -17.16 23.54
CA SER A 179 3.77 -17.11 24.41
C SER A 179 3.39 -15.68 24.81
N ASP A 180 4.30 -14.71 24.65
CA ASP A 180 4.03 -13.29 24.86
C ASP A 180 3.36 -12.68 23.62
N ARG A 181 2.14 -12.19 23.79
CA ARG A 181 1.36 -11.53 22.73
C ARG A 181 2.07 -10.31 22.14
N ASN A 182 2.94 -9.64 22.90
CA ASN A 182 3.69 -8.48 22.41
C ASN A 182 4.77 -8.88 21.40
N PHE A 183 5.48 -9.98 21.67
CA PHE A 183 6.46 -10.53 20.74
C PHE A 183 5.77 -11.12 19.51
N GLN A 184 4.64 -11.80 19.70
CA GLN A 184 3.84 -12.28 18.58
C GLN A 184 3.37 -11.12 17.67
N ALA A 185 2.88 -10.01 18.23
CA ALA A 185 2.49 -8.82 17.46
C ALA A 185 3.67 -8.04 16.88
N SER A 186 4.90 -8.25 17.36
CA SER A 186 6.10 -7.64 16.76
C SER A 186 6.52 -8.31 15.46
N SER A 187 6.08 -9.55 15.21
CA SER A 187 6.36 -10.27 13.95
C SER A 187 5.88 -9.50 12.71
N SER A 188 4.73 -8.82 12.78
CA SER A 188 4.19 -7.99 11.70
C SER A 188 4.89 -6.63 11.56
N ARG A 189 5.69 -6.22 12.56
CA ARG A 189 6.49 -4.99 12.54
C ARG A 189 7.88 -5.20 11.96
N ILE A 190 8.29 -6.45 11.71
CA ILE A 190 9.55 -6.76 11.04
C ILE A 190 9.43 -6.38 9.56
N ASP A 191 10.05 -5.24 9.22
CA ASP A 191 10.07 -4.70 7.86
C ASP A 191 10.57 -5.75 6.86
N GLN A 192 10.04 -5.67 5.64
CA GLN A 192 10.35 -6.65 4.61
C GLN A 192 11.77 -6.55 4.09
N ASN A 193 12.33 -5.35 4.09
CA ASN A 193 13.68 -5.04 3.68
C ASN A 193 14.63 -4.91 4.88
N ILE A 194 14.24 -5.37 6.08
CA ILE A 194 15.00 -5.13 7.32
C ILE A 194 16.46 -5.59 7.20
N VAL A 195 16.73 -6.74 6.58
CA VAL A 195 18.09 -7.29 6.40
C VAL A 195 18.89 -6.47 5.38
N PHE A 196 18.26 -6.04 4.28
CA PHE A 196 18.91 -5.18 3.28
C PHE A 196 19.21 -3.77 3.81
N SER A 197 18.32 -3.24 4.64
CA SER A 197 18.48 -1.91 5.26
C SER A 197 19.42 -1.91 6.47
N SER A 198 19.77 -3.09 6.97
CA SER A 198 20.64 -3.29 8.14
C SER A 198 21.78 -4.25 7.78
N PRO A 199 22.78 -3.80 7.02
CA PRO A 199 23.79 -4.66 6.40
C PRO A 199 24.66 -5.49 7.37
N SER A 200 24.71 -5.22 8.67
CA SER A 200 25.46 -6.05 9.65
C SER A 200 24.57 -6.56 10.79
N ILE A 201 24.98 -7.63 11.49
CA ILE A 201 24.25 -8.15 12.66
C ILE A 201 24.09 -7.07 13.74
N HIS A 202 25.09 -6.22 13.93
CA HIS A 202 24.99 -5.09 14.86
C HIS A 202 23.83 -4.15 14.52
N GLN A 203 23.72 -3.75 13.25
CA GLN A 203 22.68 -2.84 12.79
C GLN A 203 21.31 -3.54 12.81
N LEU A 204 21.27 -4.81 12.39
CA LEU A 204 20.06 -5.62 12.39
C LEU A 204 19.53 -5.82 13.80
N ALA A 205 20.41 -6.02 14.79
CA ALA A 205 20.04 -6.11 16.20
C ALA A 205 19.32 -4.85 16.68
N ARG A 206 19.82 -3.67 16.32
CA ARG A 206 19.15 -2.40 16.65
C ARG A 206 17.81 -2.26 15.96
N SER A 207 17.72 -2.62 14.67
CA SER A 207 16.46 -2.57 13.91
C SER A 207 15.41 -3.52 14.45
N VAL A 208 15.80 -4.74 14.82
CA VAL A 208 14.91 -5.74 15.43
C VAL A 208 14.52 -5.33 16.85
N ILE A 209 15.46 -4.85 17.66
CA ILE A 209 15.15 -4.25 18.97
C ILE A 209 14.16 -3.12 18.77
N ASN A 210 14.35 -2.21 17.82
CA ASN A 210 13.40 -1.13 17.57
C ASN A 210 12.03 -1.66 17.14
N ALA A 211 11.95 -2.68 16.29
CA ALA A 211 10.67 -3.27 15.88
C ALA A 211 9.92 -3.92 17.07
N VAL A 212 10.66 -4.50 18.01
CA VAL A 212 10.13 -5.20 19.18
C VAL A 212 9.86 -4.26 20.37
N MET A 213 10.79 -3.33 20.59
CA MET A 213 10.86 -2.29 21.62
C MET A 213 10.33 -0.94 21.18
N GLN A 214 9.65 -0.84 20.03
CA GLN A 214 8.64 0.19 19.79
C GLN A 214 7.44 -0.01 20.76
N GLN A 215 7.78 0.03 22.05
CA GLN A 215 6.97 0.18 23.22
C GLN A 215 7.01 1.62 23.74
N ASN A 216 7.89 2.51 23.25
CA ASN A 216 7.95 3.91 23.72
C ASN A 216 8.40 4.91 22.63
N GLY A 217 7.62 4.95 21.56
CA GLY A 217 7.43 6.13 20.71
C GLY A 217 5.94 6.43 20.64
N SER A 218 5.34 6.70 21.80
CA SER A 218 3.92 6.99 22.02
C SER A 218 2.95 5.80 21.88
N GLY A 219 2.75 5.10 23.00
CA GLY A 219 1.55 4.30 23.26
C GLY A 219 1.57 2.90 22.68
N ALA A 220 1.51 1.90 23.56
CA ALA A 220 0.69 0.73 23.28
C ALA A 220 -0.73 1.21 23.04
N VAL A 221 -1.01 1.52 21.79
CA VAL A 221 -2.34 1.59 21.24
C VAL A 221 -2.90 0.18 21.40
N ASN A 222 -3.62 -0.05 22.48
CA ASN A 222 -4.64 -1.08 22.45
C ASN A 222 -5.51 -0.68 21.26
N GLY A 223 -5.38 -1.34 20.10
CA GLY A 223 -6.03 -0.90 18.86
C GLY A 223 -7.51 -0.62 19.09
N LYS A 224 -8.11 -1.40 19.99
CA LYS A 224 -9.43 -1.13 20.56
C LYS A 224 -9.55 0.22 21.26
N THR A 225 -8.70 0.54 22.25
CA THR A 225 -8.72 1.83 22.97
C THR A 225 -8.42 3.01 22.05
N ASP A 226 -7.54 2.91 21.05
CA ASP A 226 -7.34 4.02 20.11
C ASP A 226 -8.50 4.19 19.16
N ILE A 227 -9.10 3.09 18.70
CA ILE A 227 -10.35 3.15 17.94
C ILE A 227 -11.43 3.79 18.82
N GLU A 228 -11.56 3.39 20.08
CA GLU A 228 -12.49 3.97 21.04
C GLU A 228 -12.22 5.46 21.28
N ASN A 229 -10.97 5.86 21.46
CA ASN A 229 -10.55 7.25 21.63
C ASN A 229 -10.83 8.08 20.37
N MET A 230 -10.56 7.53 19.18
CA MET A 230 -10.84 8.18 17.90
C MET A 230 -12.34 8.35 17.69
N ILE A 231 -13.12 7.31 18.02
CA ILE A 231 -14.59 7.35 18.01
C ILE A 231 -15.08 8.41 18.99
N GLU A 232 -14.64 8.40 20.24
CA GLU A 232 -15.06 9.35 21.26
C GLU A 232 -14.74 10.79 20.83
N LYS A 233 -13.50 11.03 20.40
CA LYS A 233 -13.02 12.34 19.93
C LYS A 233 -13.84 12.89 18.77
N TYR A 234 -14.14 12.07 17.76
CA TYR A 234 -14.81 12.53 16.54
C TYR A 234 -16.34 12.27 16.52
N SER A 235 -16.92 11.71 17.59
CA SER A 235 -18.38 11.53 17.73
C SER A 235 -19.07 12.64 18.51
N VAL A 236 -18.32 13.55 19.15
CA VAL A 236 -18.86 14.67 19.92
C VAL A 236 -19.79 15.53 19.04
N GLY A 237 -20.96 15.91 19.54
CA GLY A 237 -21.88 16.83 18.84
C GLY A 237 -22.85 16.20 17.84
N PHE A 238 -22.68 14.93 17.42
CA PHE A 238 -23.62 14.30 16.47
C PHE A 238 -25.07 14.21 17.00
N ARG A 239 -25.25 14.09 18.33
CA ARG A 239 -26.57 13.94 18.97
C ARG A 239 -27.41 15.21 18.98
N GLN A 240 -26.81 16.39 18.86
CA GLN A 240 -27.55 17.66 18.85
C GLN A 240 -28.24 17.86 17.49
N SER A 241 -27.56 17.54 16.38
CA SER A 241 -28.09 17.74 15.03
C SER A 241 -29.25 16.78 14.65
N ALA A 242 -29.31 15.59 15.24
CA ALA A 242 -30.42 14.66 15.02
C ALA A 242 -31.76 15.14 15.62
N ARG A 243 -31.73 16.02 16.63
CA ARG A 243 -32.94 16.62 17.23
C ARG A 243 -33.45 17.81 16.42
N ASP A 244 -32.55 18.58 15.81
CA ASP A 244 -32.90 19.74 14.99
C ASP A 244 -33.53 19.35 13.64
N ALA A 245 -33.26 18.13 13.14
CA ALA A 245 -33.94 17.58 11.97
C ALA A 245 -35.46 17.37 12.17
N SER A 246 -35.94 17.37 13.41
CA SER A 246 -37.37 17.20 13.75
C SER A 246 -38.12 18.53 13.91
N ALA A 247 -37.47 19.69 13.78
CA ALA A 247 -38.09 21.00 13.92
C ALA A 247 -38.06 21.75 12.59
N THR A 248 -39.25 22.19 12.16
CA THR A 248 -39.53 23.03 10.97
C THR A 248 -39.37 22.35 9.60
N THR A 249 -40.41 21.60 9.21
CA THR A 249 -40.69 21.25 7.82
C THR A 249 -41.07 22.50 7.02
N ILE A 250 -40.17 22.98 6.18
CA ILE A 250 -40.54 23.76 4.99
C ILE A 250 -40.45 22.79 3.81
N ASN A 251 -41.60 22.39 3.28
CA ASN A 251 -41.68 21.64 2.02
C ASN A 251 -41.29 22.60 0.88
N GLU A 252 -40.01 22.85 0.69
CA GLU A 252 -39.53 23.43 -0.56
C GLU A 252 -39.43 22.33 -1.62
N PRO A 253 -39.83 22.60 -2.87
CA PRO A 253 -39.62 21.68 -3.98
C PRO A 253 -38.13 21.35 -4.05
N THR A 254 -37.79 20.05 -4.17
CA THR A 254 -36.42 19.61 -4.40
C THR A 254 -35.79 20.43 -5.52
N PRO A 255 -34.60 21.06 -5.31
CA PRO A 255 -33.89 21.71 -6.39
C PRO A 255 -33.69 20.66 -7.50
N ARG A 256 -34.09 21.00 -8.73
CA ARG A 256 -33.92 20.11 -9.89
C ARG A 256 -32.45 19.84 -10.21
N ASP A 257 -31.54 20.62 -9.64
CA ASP A 257 -30.12 20.55 -9.93
C ASP A 257 -29.30 20.21 -8.67
N HIS A 258 -28.49 19.16 -8.76
CA HIS A 258 -27.59 18.72 -7.73
C HIS A 258 -26.30 19.54 -7.72
N VAL A 259 -25.97 20.08 -6.56
CA VAL A 259 -24.62 20.58 -6.24
C VAL A 259 -23.86 19.49 -5.51
N VAL A 260 -22.74 19.07 -6.08
CA VAL A 260 -21.97 17.89 -5.65
C VAL A 260 -20.59 18.32 -5.16
N VAL A 261 -20.23 17.89 -3.96
CA VAL A 261 -18.83 17.88 -3.50
C VAL A 261 -18.23 16.51 -3.81
N LEU A 262 -17.14 16.46 -4.56
CA LEU A 262 -16.40 15.24 -4.86
C LEU A 262 -14.97 15.37 -4.35
N THR A 263 -14.55 14.47 -3.46
CA THR A 263 -13.15 14.42 -3.01
C THR A 263 -12.34 13.41 -3.83
N GLY A 264 -11.10 13.77 -4.16
CA GLY A 264 -10.16 12.86 -4.82
C GLY A 264 -10.50 12.60 -6.30
N SER A 265 -10.99 13.62 -7.00
CA SER A 265 -11.39 13.53 -8.42
C SER A 265 -10.24 13.15 -9.37
N THR A 266 -8.99 13.35 -8.94
CA THR A 266 -7.78 12.96 -9.69
C THR A 266 -7.44 11.47 -9.55
N GLY A 267 -8.01 10.78 -8.56
CA GLY A 267 -7.76 9.36 -8.30
C GLY A 267 -8.49 8.41 -9.25
N GLY A 268 -8.21 7.11 -9.12
CA GLY A 268 -8.75 6.04 -9.95
C GLY A 268 -10.26 6.11 -10.15
N LEU A 269 -11.03 5.87 -9.09
CA LEU A 269 -12.50 5.95 -9.11
C LEU A 269 -13.00 7.40 -9.28
N GLY A 270 -12.31 8.36 -8.66
CA GLY A 270 -12.71 9.77 -8.68
C GLY A 270 -12.80 10.37 -10.07
N SER A 271 -11.95 9.95 -11.02
CA SER A 271 -12.00 10.42 -12.41
C SER A 271 -13.23 9.91 -13.16
N TYR A 272 -13.66 8.67 -12.91
CA TYR A 272 -14.90 8.11 -13.47
C TYR A 272 -16.12 8.84 -12.90
N LEU A 273 -16.14 9.07 -11.58
CA LEU A 273 -17.20 9.81 -10.91
C LEU A 273 -17.31 11.24 -11.47
N LEU A 274 -16.18 11.95 -11.60
CA LEU A 274 -16.16 13.29 -12.15
C LEU A 274 -16.70 13.33 -13.60
N ALA A 275 -16.21 12.44 -14.47
CA ALA A 275 -16.67 12.39 -15.86
C ALA A 275 -18.18 12.15 -15.95
N SER A 276 -18.70 11.21 -15.16
CA SER A 276 -20.14 10.90 -15.08
C SER A 276 -20.96 12.10 -14.58
N LEU A 277 -20.51 12.78 -13.52
CA LEU A 277 -21.21 13.94 -12.94
C LEU A 277 -21.25 15.13 -13.90
N LEU A 278 -20.18 15.39 -14.67
CA LEU A 278 -20.13 16.53 -15.58
C LEU A 278 -21.05 16.36 -16.80
N GLN A 279 -21.37 15.12 -17.18
CA GLN A 279 -22.28 14.81 -18.28
C GLN A 279 -23.76 14.83 -17.87
N ARG A 280 -24.04 14.85 -16.57
CA ARG A 280 -25.41 14.83 -16.06
C ARG A 280 -26.05 16.21 -16.14
N GLU A 281 -27.26 16.28 -16.71
CA GLU A 281 -28.02 17.53 -16.82
C GLU A 281 -28.57 17.98 -15.46
N ASP A 282 -28.91 17.02 -14.60
CA ASP A 282 -29.42 17.24 -13.24
C ASP A 282 -28.32 17.59 -12.21
N VAL A 283 -27.09 17.86 -12.66
CA VAL A 283 -25.98 18.35 -11.83
C VAL A 283 -25.64 19.77 -12.28
N SER A 284 -25.75 20.75 -11.37
CA SER A 284 -25.42 22.15 -11.66
C SER A 284 -23.95 22.47 -11.41
N VAL A 285 -23.37 21.97 -10.31
CA VAL A 285 -22.00 22.27 -9.91
C VAL A 285 -21.33 21.05 -9.30
N VAL A 286 -20.06 20.83 -9.62
CA VAL A 286 -19.16 19.85 -9.01
C VAL A 286 -17.97 20.57 -8.39
N TYR A 287 -17.92 20.64 -7.07
CA TYR A 287 -16.75 21.09 -6.33
C TYR A 287 -15.77 19.92 -6.17
N ALA A 288 -14.69 19.93 -6.94
CA ALA A 288 -13.65 18.90 -6.97
C ALA A 288 -12.55 19.19 -5.94
N PHE A 289 -12.71 18.64 -4.74
CA PHE A 289 -11.78 18.78 -3.62
C PHE A 289 -10.56 17.88 -3.78
N ASN A 290 -9.37 18.48 -3.82
CA ASN A 290 -8.11 17.77 -3.92
C ASN A 290 -7.04 18.40 -3.02
N ARG A 291 -6.09 17.59 -2.59
CA ARG A 291 -4.95 18.07 -1.80
C ARG A 291 -4.03 18.96 -2.64
N PRO A 292 -3.45 20.04 -2.09
CA PRO A 292 -2.45 20.85 -2.78
C PRO A 292 -1.23 20.02 -3.20
N SER A 293 -0.63 20.35 -4.35
CA SER A 293 0.63 19.76 -4.78
C SER A 293 1.84 20.50 -4.19
N ARG A 294 2.90 19.75 -3.87
CA ARG A 294 4.23 20.31 -3.57
C ARG A 294 4.96 20.66 -4.87
N GLY A 295 4.50 21.71 -5.56
CA GLY A 295 5.19 22.26 -6.73
C GLY A 295 4.26 22.91 -7.75
N ALA A 296 4.60 24.13 -8.18
CA ALA A 296 3.85 24.91 -9.18
C ALA A 296 3.76 24.22 -10.56
N ALA A 297 4.65 23.28 -10.86
CA ALA A 297 4.67 22.52 -12.11
C ALA A 297 3.51 21.51 -12.27
N PHE A 298 2.78 21.21 -11.20
CA PHE A 298 1.68 20.24 -11.15
C PHE A 298 0.41 20.88 -10.61
N SER A 299 -0.17 21.86 -11.33
CA SER A 299 -1.48 22.42 -10.98
C SER A 299 -2.56 21.32 -10.94
N ILE A 300 -3.61 21.51 -10.15
CA ILE A 300 -4.73 20.54 -10.07
C ILE A 300 -5.33 20.27 -11.45
N GLN A 301 -5.45 21.29 -12.30
CA GLN A 301 -5.97 21.16 -13.66
C GLN A 301 -5.09 20.22 -14.49
N ARG A 302 -3.76 20.33 -14.38
CA ARG A 302 -2.84 19.44 -15.08
C ARG A 302 -2.94 18.00 -14.57
N ARG A 303 -3.02 17.80 -13.25
CA ARG A 303 -3.20 16.47 -12.64
C ARG A 303 -4.52 15.84 -13.08
N GLN A 304 -5.60 16.63 -13.10
CA GLN A 304 -6.92 16.17 -13.54
C GLN A 304 -6.92 15.83 -15.03
N LYS A 305 -6.30 16.68 -15.87
CA LYS A 305 -6.17 16.44 -17.31
C LYS A 305 -5.39 15.15 -17.60
N SER A 306 -4.21 14.97 -16.98
CA SER A 306 -3.42 13.74 -17.10
C SER A 306 -4.25 12.53 -16.70
N SER A 307 -4.96 12.59 -15.55
CA SER A 307 -5.79 11.47 -15.10
C SER A 307 -6.92 11.12 -16.07
N PHE A 308 -7.51 12.12 -16.74
CA PHE A 308 -8.52 11.92 -17.79
C PHE A 308 -7.90 11.31 -19.07
N GLU A 309 -6.76 11.83 -19.53
CA GLU A 309 -6.04 11.30 -20.70
C GLU A 309 -5.63 9.84 -20.49
N ASP A 310 -5.01 9.54 -19.34
CA ASP A 310 -4.54 8.19 -18.97
C ASP A 310 -5.69 7.17 -18.92
N ARG A 311 -6.93 7.63 -18.67
CA ARG A 311 -8.13 6.79 -18.57
C ARG A 311 -9.00 6.82 -19.82
N GLY A 312 -8.60 7.55 -20.86
CA GLY A 312 -9.34 7.67 -22.11
C GLY A 312 -10.65 8.45 -22.00
N PHE A 313 -10.76 9.38 -21.05
CA PHE A 313 -11.92 10.28 -20.95
C PHE A 313 -11.75 11.50 -21.86
N ASP A 314 -12.89 12.05 -22.29
CA ASP A 314 -12.93 13.30 -23.03
C ASP A 314 -12.48 14.46 -22.13
N THR A 315 -11.31 15.02 -22.43
CA THR A 315 -10.73 16.15 -21.69
C THR A 315 -11.52 17.45 -21.86
N THR A 316 -12.39 17.57 -22.87
CA THR A 316 -13.24 18.76 -23.05
C THR A 316 -14.23 18.93 -21.90
N LEU A 317 -14.62 17.83 -21.22
CA LEU A 317 -15.47 17.87 -20.03
C LEU A 317 -14.85 18.73 -18.91
N LEU A 318 -13.52 18.81 -18.83
CA LEU A 318 -12.81 19.63 -17.83
C LEU A 318 -12.96 21.14 -18.06
N GLN A 319 -13.49 21.56 -19.21
CA GLN A 319 -13.82 22.95 -19.52
C GLN A 319 -15.25 23.32 -19.12
N SER A 320 -16.01 22.38 -18.56
CA SER A 320 -17.39 22.61 -18.13
C SER A 320 -17.46 23.70 -17.06
N GLU A 321 -18.38 24.65 -17.22
CA GLU A 321 -18.67 25.69 -16.21
C GLU A 321 -19.20 25.10 -14.90
N LYS A 322 -19.65 23.84 -14.92
CA LYS A 322 -20.07 23.10 -13.72
C LYS A 322 -18.89 22.77 -12.80
N LEU A 323 -17.66 22.73 -13.32
CA LEU A 323 -16.50 22.23 -12.59
C LEU A 323 -15.79 23.35 -11.81
N VAL A 324 -15.73 23.22 -10.49
CA VAL A 324 -14.97 24.11 -9.61
C VAL A 324 -13.90 23.32 -8.89
N TYR A 325 -12.63 23.63 -9.14
CA TYR A 325 -11.51 23.02 -8.42
C TYR A 325 -11.33 23.67 -7.05
N VAL A 326 -11.18 22.84 -6.01
CA VAL A 326 -10.92 23.29 -4.64
C VAL A 326 -9.67 22.59 -4.14
N GLU A 327 -8.55 23.32 -4.02
CA GLU A 327 -7.30 22.81 -3.46
C GLU A 327 -7.20 23.15 -1.97
N THR A 328 -7.35 22.16 -1.11
CA THR A 328 -7.34 22.36 0.35
C THR A 328 -6.88 21.11 1.10
N ASP A 329 -6.45 21.31 2.35
CA ASP A 329 -6.34 20.24 3.33
C ASP A 329 -7.65 20.14 4.13
N THR A 330 -8.45 19.13 3.83
CA THR A 330 -9.77 18.93 4.44
C THR A 330 -9.72 18.61 5.93
N SER A 331 -8.54 18.29 6.48
CA SER A 331 -8.36 18.06 7.91
C SER A 331 -8.37 19.36 8.72
N HIS A 332 -8.21 20.53 8.10
CA HIS A 332 -8.34 21.80 8.80
C HIS A 332 -9.81 22.15 9.06
N ASP A 333 -10.04 22.97 10.09
CA ASP A 333 -11.36 23.53 10.40
C ASP A 333 -11.97 24.22 9.17
N ASP A 334 -13.30 24.18 9.05
CA ASP A 334 -14.04 24.66 7.87
C ASP A 334 -13.47 24.13 6.53
N LEU A 335 -12.96 22.88 6.55
CA LEU A 335 -12.32 22.19 5.43
C LEU A 335 -11.08 22.92 4.86
N GLY A 336 -10.48 23.82 5.64
CA GLY A 336 -9.36 24.67 5.21
C GLY A 336 -9.74 25.75 4.20
N LEU A 337 -11.04 26.05 4.06
CA LEU A 337 -11.56 27.05 3.13
C LEU A 337 -11.65 28.43 3.81
N ASP A 338 -11.70 29.47 2.99
CA ASP A 338 -12.16 30.77 3.49
C ASP A 338 -13.66 30.74 3.82
N LYS A 339 -14.10 31.67 4.67
CA LYS A 339 -15.47 31.72 5.18
C LYS A 339 -16.51 31.90 4.08
N GLU A 340 -16.18 32.64 3.02
CA GLU A 340 -17.11 32.94 1.94
C GLU A 340 -17.39 31.67 1.11
N LEU A 341 -16.33 30.98 0.70
CA LEU A 341 -16.42 29.74 -0.05
C LEU A 341 -17.05 28.62 0.80
N TYR A 342 -16.67 28.50 2.07
CA TYR A 342 -17.30 27.52 2.97
C TYR A 342 -18.80 27.74 3.08
N GLN A 343 -19.24 28.98 3.34
CA GLN A 343 -20.67 29.31 3.46
C GLN A 343 -21.42 29.08 2.14
N LYS A 344 -20.80 29.42 1.00
CA LYS A 344 -21.37 29.16 -0.32
C LYS A 344 -21.59 27.66 -0.56
N ILE A 345 -20.61 26.82 -0.23
CA ILE A 345 -20.75 25.37 -0.37
C ILE A 345 -21.79 24.83 0.62
N CYS A 346 -21.73 25.25 1.89
CA CYS A 346 -22.66 24.83 2.95
C CYS A 346 -24.15 25.08 2.58
N THR A 347 -24.42 26.26 2.00
CA THR A 347 -25.78 26.69 1.63
C THR A 347 -26.30 26.14 0.30
N SER A 348 -25.44 25.49 -0.50
CA SER A 348 -25.82 24.99 -1.82
C SER A 348 -25.64 23.49 -2.01
N VAL A 349 -24.76 22.84 -1.25
CA VAL A 349 -24.41 21.43 -1.44
C VAL A 349 -25.62 20.54 -1.18
N THR A 350 -25.85 19.58 -2.09
CA THR A 350 -26.95 18.60 -1.99
C THR A 350 -26.43 17.18 -1.82
N VAL A 351 -25.22 16.90 -2.31
CA VAL A 351 -24.57 15.60 -2.24
C VAL A 351 -23.08 15.77 -1.97
N ILE A 352 -22.54 14.98 -1.05
CA ILE A 352 -21.12 14.88 -0.76
C ILE A 352 -20.68 13.45 -1.08
N ILE A 353 -19.80 13.30 -2.05
CA ILE A 353 -19.14 12.03 -2.39
C ILE A 353 -17.71 12.10 -1.87
N HIS A 354 -17.50 11.54 -0.69
CA HIS A 354 -16.20 11.47 -0.05
C HIS A 354 -15.45 10.21 -0.52
N ASN A 355 -14.59 10.39 -1.52
CA ASN A 355 -13.82 9.34 -2.18
C ASN A 355 -12.30 9.41 -1.93
N ALA A 356 -11.79 10.54 -1.43
CA ALA A 356 -10.39 10.71 -1.07
C ALA A 356 -10.06 10.02 0.26
N TRP A 357 -9.64 8.76 0.21
CA TRP A 357 -9.03 8.05 1.34
C TRP A 357 -7.61 7.60 1.01
N ARG A 358 -6.72 7.52 2.01
CA ARG A 358 -5.36 6.98 1.85
C ARG A 358 -5.41 5.47 2.05
N LEU A 359 -4.89 4.72 1.08
CA LEU A 359 -4.81 3.26 1.16
C LEU A 359 -3.37 2.85 1.48
N ASP A 360 -3.01 2.90 2.76
CA ASP A 360 -1.67 2.57 3.24
C ASP A 360 -1.74 1.77 4.55
N PHE A 361 -1.94 0.45 4.41
CA PHE A 361 -2.20 -0.47 5.52
C PHE A 361 -1.01 -0.65 6.48
N ASN A 362 0.15 -0.07 6.17
CA ASN A 362 1.34 -0.14 7.01
C ASN A 362 1.38 0.96 8.07
N LEU A 363 0.47 1.94 8.01
CA LEU A 363 0.42 3.05 8.96
C LEU A 363 -0.46 2.74 10.17
N ALA A 364 -0.06 3.26 11.32
CA ALA A 364 -0.90 3.24 12.52
C ALA A 364 -2.15 4.11 12.36
N LEU A 365 -3.22 3.83 13.13
CA LEU A 365 -4.48 4.59 13.12
C LEU A 365 -4.27 6.10 13.31
N SER A 366 -3.33 6.51 14.16
CA SER A 366 -2.97 7.92 14.38
C SER A 366 -2.56 8.64 13.10
N SER A 367 -1.91 7.95 12.16
CA SER A 367 -1.52 8.52 10.86
C SER A 367 -2.73 8.78 9.95
N PHE A 368 -3.86 8.12 10.21
CA PHE A 368 -5.14 8.34 9.54
C PHE A 368 -6.02 9.38 10.22
N GLU A 369 -5.63 9.91 11.39
CA GLU A 369 -6.41 10.91 12.11
C GLU A 369 -6.81 12.12 11.24
N PRO A 370 -5.91 12.71 10.41
CA PRO A 370 -6.32 13.81 9.53
C PRO A 370 -7.43 13.43 8.55
N HIS A 371 -7.54 12.15 8.16
CA HIS A 371 -8.55 11.65 7.23
C HIS A 371 -9.88 11.42 7.95
N VAL A 372 -9.84 10.87 9.17
CA VAL A 372 -11.01 10.79 10.06
C VAL A 372 -11.57 12.19 10.34
N ARG A 373 -10.69 13.14 10.65
CA ARG A 373 -11.06 14.56 10.84
C ARG A 373 -11.68 15.16 9.58
N GLY A 374 -11.08 14.93 8.41
CA GLY A 374 -11.63 15.39 7.15
C GLY A 374 -13.04 14.86 6.88
N THR A 375 -13.27 13.57 7.12
CA THR A 375 -14.61 12.97 7.06
C THR A 375 -15.56 13.68 8.02
N ARG A 376 -15.13 13.91 9.26
CA ARG A 376 -15.96 14.61 10.26
C ARG A 376 -16.33 16.03 9.80
N ASN A 377 -15.37 16.80 9.28
CA ASN A 377 -15.60 18.15 8.79
C ASN A 377 -16.62 18.18 7.64
N PHE A 378 -16.61 17.20 6.73
CA PHE A 378 -17.64 17.10 5.68
C PHE A 378 -19.02 16.72 6.23
N ILE A 379 -19.07 15.90 7.27
CA ILE A 379 -20.35 15.61 7.94
C ILE A 379 -20.88 16.87 8.61
N ASP A 380 -20.02 17.63 9.30
CA ASP A 380 -20.41 18.91 9.91
C ASP A 380 -20.91 19.91 8.85
N LEU A 381 -20.24 20.02 7.70
CA LEU A 381 -20.71 20.80 6.56
C LEU A 381 -22.14 20.39 6.13
N ALA A 382 -22.41 19.08 6.00
CA ALA A 382 -23.74 18.59 5.66
C ALA A 382 -24.78 18.92 6.74
N LEU A 383 -24.43 18.76 8.02
CA LEU A 383 -25.32 19.04 9.14
C LEU A 383 -25.62 20.54 9.30
N SER A 384 -24.63 21.39 9.03
CA SER A 384 -24.76 22.86 9.03
C SER A 384 -25.53 23.42 7.84
N SER A 385 -25.72 22.63 6.78
CA SER A 385 -26.48 23.06 5.61
C SER A 385 -27.92 23.44 5.97
N PRO A 386 -28.46 24.54 5.44
CA PRO A 386 -29.86 24.93 5.67
C PRO A 386 -30.86 24.04 4.91
N HIS A 387 -30.40 23.12 4.05
CA HIS A 387 -31.29 22.25 3.27
C HIS A 387 -31.99 21.19 4.13
N HIS A 388 -33.25 20.94 3.81
CA HIS A 388 -34.06 19.84 4.35
C HIS A 388 -34.70 19.07 3.18
N PRO A 389 -34.43 17.76 3.00
CA PRO A 389 -33.52 16.93 3.80
C PRO A 389 -32.07 17.43 3.71
N LYS A 390 -31.27 17.10 4.74
CA LYS A 390 -29.85 17.42 4.78
C LYS A 390 -29.11 16.80 3.57
N PRO A 391 -27.98 17.37 3.14
CA PRO A 391 -27.20 16.87 2.01
C PRO A 391 -26.87 15.38 2.16
N ARG A 392 -26.97 14.62 1.07
CA ARG A 392 -26.66 13.18 1.08
C ARG A 392 -25.15 12.97 1.18
N PHE A 393 -24.71 12.30 2.22
CA PHE A 393 -23.30 11.92 2.39
C PHE A 393 -23.05 10.49 1.91
N MET A 394 -22.15 10.32 0.96
CA MET A 394 -21.72 9.03 0.41
C MET A 394 -20.22 8.86 0.65
N PHE A 395 -19.85 7.83 1.39
CA PHE A 395 -18.46 7.48 1.65
C PHE A 395 -18.09 6.26 0.82
N THR A 396 -16.98 6.33 0.07
CA THR A 396 -16.46 5.14 -0.62
C THR A 396 -15.38 4.49 0.25
N SER A 397 -15.70 3.31 0.79
CA SER A 397 -14.82 2.50 1.64
C SER A 397 -14.27 1.28 0.90
#